data_AF-X8BKQ2-F1
#
_entry.id   AF-X8BKQ2-F1
#
_cell.length_a   1.000
_cell.length_b   1.000
_cell.length_c   1.000
_cell.angle_alpha   90.00
_cell.angle_beta   90.00
_cell.angle_gamma   90.00
#
_symmetry.space_group_name_H-M   'P 1'
#
loop_
_entity.id
_entity.type
_entity.pdbx_description
1 polymer ?
#
loop_
_entity_poly.entity_id
_entity_poly.type
_entity_poly.pdbx_seq_one_letter_code
_entity_poly.pdbx_strand_id
1 'polypeptide(L)' 'MLVHGFPQNWWQWHSLIDPLAADGYRVLCPDLRGAGWSSAPRSLYRKDEMADDLAAVVDRLDVGKVKVVAHDWGGPWRSL' A
#
# COMPACT_ATOMS: atom_id res chain seq x y z
N MET A 1 -3.26 -6.40 -1.32
CA MET A 1 -2.67 -5.14 -0.83
C MET A 1 -3.48 -3.99 -1.40
N LEU A 2 -4.04 -3.17 -0.53
CA LEU A 2 -4.84 -2.00 -0.87
C LEU A 2 -3.96 -0.76 -0.65
N VAL A 3 -3.61 -0.06 -1.73
CA VAL A 3 -2.65 1.05 -1.73
C VAL A 3 -3.41 2.37 -1.85
N HIS A 4 -3.27 3.20 -0.82
CA HIS A 4 -4.00 4.46 -0.72
C HIS A 4 -3.46 5.54 -1.68
N GLY A 5 -4.27 6.56 -1.93
CA GLY A 5 -3.89 7.75 -2.71
C GLY A 5 -3.45 8.93 -1.84
N PHE A 6 -3.13 10.06 -2.47
CA PHE A 6 -2.87 11.32 -1.79
C PHE A 6 -4.17 12.13 -1.65
N PRO A 7 -4.41 12.84 -0.54
CA PRO A 7 -3.63 12.94 0.70
C PRO A 7 -4.10 11.94 1.78
N GLN A 8 -4.55 10.75 1.37
CA GLN A 8 -5.16 9.77 2.26
C GLN A 8 -4.08 8.89 2.94
N ASN A 9 -4.54 7.90 3.71
CA ASN A 9 -3.74 6.87 4.36
C ASN A 9 -4.52 5.54 4.30
N TRP A 10 -4.03 4.48 4.95
CA TRP A 10 -4.65 3.15 4.98
C TRP A 10 -6.15 3.16 5.30
N TRP A 11 -6.62 4.14 6.11
CA TRP A 11 -8.00 4.24 6.57
C TRP A 11 -9.00 4.42 5.43
N GLN A 12 -8.58 4.87 4.24
CA GLN A 12 -9.47 4.95 3.08
C GLN A 12 -10.12 3.60 2.73
N TRP A 13 -9.48 2.50 3.15
CA TRP A 13 -9.92 1.15 2.88
C TRP A 13 -10.65 0.48 4.05
N HIS A 14 -10.84 1.15 5.20
CA HIS A 14 -11.32 0.52 6.44
C HIS A 14 -12.63 -0.28 6.25
N SER A 15 -13.57 0.26 5.47
CA SER A 15 -14.86 -0.40 5.18
C SER A 15 -14.75 -1.65 4.29
N LEU A 16 -13.62 -1.84 3.60
CA LEU A 16 -13.34 -3.03 2.80
C LEU A 16 -12.54 -4.10 3.55
N ILE A 17 -11.93 -3.77 4.69
CA ILE A 17 -11.08 -4.71 5.43
C ILE A 17 -11.91 -5.91 5.91
N ASP A 18 -13.01 -5.66 6.63
CA ASP A 18 -13.83 -6.73 7.21
C ASP A 18 -14.50 -7.61 6.14
N PRO A 19 -15.14 -7.07 5.08
CA PRO A 19 -15.69 -7.91 4.01
C PRO A 19 -14.65 -8.78 3.32
N LEU A 20 -13.46 -8.23 3.00
CA LEU A 20 -12.40 -9.00 2.35
C LEU A 20 -11.83 -10.08 3.28
N ALA A 21 -11.67 -9.78 4.57
CA ALA A 21 -11.24 -10.76 5.56
C ALA A 21 -12.27 -11.90 5.71
N ALA A 22 -13.56 -11.58 5.71
CA ALA A 22 -14.64 -12.58 5.74
C ALA A 22 -14.64 -13.50 4.51
N ASP A 23 -14.24 -12.98 3.34
CA ASP A 23 -14.03 -13.75 2.11
C ASP A 23 -12.71 -14.56 2.09
N GLY A 24 -11.98 -14.59 3.21
CA GLY A 24 -10.76 -15.39 3.38
C GLY A 24 -9.48 -14.72 2.88
N TYR A 25 -9.51 -13.42 2.56
CA TYR A 25 -8.31 -12.69 2.19
C TYR A 25 -7.52 -12.22 3.41
N ARG A 26 -6.19 -12.35 3.35
CA ARG A 26 -5.30 -11.55 4.19
C ARG A 26 -5.20 -10.14 3.59
N VAL A 27 -5.75 -9.14 4.28
CA VAL A 27 -5.77 -7.75 3.81
C VAL A 27 -4.53 -7.01 4.29
N LEU A 28 -3.78 -6.40 3.36
CA LEU A 28 -2.64 -5.52 3.66
C LEU A 28 -3.00 -4.09 3.24
N CYS A 29 -2.96 -3.14 4.17
CA CYS A 29 -3.20 -1.72 3.91
C CYS A 29 -2.01 -0.90 4.46
N PRO A 30 -0.84 -0.91 3.80
CA PRO A 30 0.30 -0.12 4.24
C PRO A 30 0.05 1.38 4.00
N ASP A 31 0.62 2.21 4.88
CA ASP A 31 0.78 3.64 4.61
C ASP A 31 2.00 3.87 3.74
N LEU A 32 1.84 4.59 2.63
CA LEU A 32 2.95 5.04 1.80
C LEU A 32 3.86 5.98 2.60
N ARG A 33 5.14 6.05 2.21
CA ARG A 33 6.07 7.05 2.74
C ARG A 33 5.41 8.44 2.75
N GLY A 34 5.55 9.17 3.85
CA GLY A 34 4.97 10.50 4.03
C GLY A 34 3.49 10.54 4.39
N ALA A 35 2.82 9.40 4.59
CA ALA A 35 1.42 9.31 4.96
C ALA A 35 1.19 8.51 6.25
N GLY A 36 0.07 8.79 6.93
CA GLY A 36 -0.40 8.04 8.08
C GLY A 36 0.65 7.85 9.17
N TRP A 37 0.95 6.60 9.50
CA TRP A 37 1.94 6.21 10.51
C TRP A 37 3.32 5.87 9.92
N SER A 38 3.50 5.97 8.61
CA SER A 38 4.80 5.79 7.96
C SER A 38 5.69 7.00 8.16
N SER A 39 7.02 6.78 8.09
CA SER A 39 7.99 7.87 8.14
C SER A 39 7.79 8.86 6.98
N ALA A 40 8.07 10.14 7.22
CA ALA A 40 8.03 11.22 6.22
C ALA A 40 9.44 11.75 5.91
N PRO A 41 10.25 11.02 5.11
CA PRO A 41 11.61 11.45 4.79
C PRO A 41 11.62 12.76 4.00
N ARG A 42 12.67 13.56 4.19
CA ARG A 42 12.96 14.74 3.35
C ARG A 42 13.62 14.28 2.06
N SER A 43 12.84 13.75 1.14
CA SER A 43 13.28 13.30 -0.19
C SER A 43 12.27 13.71 -1.27
N LEU A 44 12.61 13.39 -2.52
CA LEU A 44 11.60 13.36 -3.58
C LEU A 44 10.69 12.14 -3.34
N TYR A 45 9.40 12.31 -3.58
CA TYR A 45 8.40 11.24 -3.44
C TYR A 45 8.19 10.60 -4.82
N ARG A 46 9.16 9.80 -5.25
CA ARG A 46 9.14 9.17 -6.58
C ARG A 46 8.27 7.93 -6.58
N LYS A 47 7.61 7.69 -7.72
CA LYS A 47 6.71 6.55 -7.87
C LYS A 47 7.43 5.21 -7.73
N ASP A 48 8.62 5.09 -8.32
CA ASP A 48 9.40 3.84 -8.27
C ASP A 48 9.84 3.50 -6.83
N GLU A 49 10.22 4.51 -6.04
CA GLU A 49 10.59 4.31 -4.63
C GLU A 49 9.40 3.86 -3.76
N MET A 50 8.19 4.34 -4.08
CA MET A 50 6.97 3.87 -3.41
C MET A 50 6.67 2.41 -3.78
N ALA A 51 6.90 2.01 -5.04
CA ALA A 51 6.76 0.61 -5.45
C ALA A 51 7.78 -0.29 -4.74
N ASP A 52 9.04 0.16 -4.62
CA ASP A 52 10.09 -0.55 -3.88
C ASP A 52 9.74 -0.73 -2.39
N ASP A 53 9.15 0.28 -1.74
CA ASP A 53 8.69 0.17 -0.35
C ASP A 53 7.61 -0.92 -0.20
N LEU A 54 6.65 -0.95 -1.13
CA LEU A 54 5.57 -1.95 -1.11
C LEU A 54 6.10 -3.36 -1.38
N ALA A 55 7.06 -3.52 -2.30
CA ALA A 55 7.76 -4.78 -2.54
C ALA A 55 8.50 -5.24 -1.27
N ALA A 56 9.20 -4.32 -0.59
CA ALA A 56 9.87 -4.63 0.68
C ALA A 56 8.89 -5.04 1.79
N VAL A 57 7.66 -4.51 1.82
CA VAL A 57 6.61 -4.97 2.74
C VAL A 57 6.20 -6.42 2.42
N VAL A 58 6.02 -6.76 1.13
CA VAL A 58 5.69 -8.13 0.70
C VAL A 58 6.78 -9.11 1.10
N ASP A 59 8.04 -8.77 0.81
CA ASP A 59 9.20 -9.62 1.11
C ASP A 59 9.37 -9.82 2.62
N ARG A 60 9.26 -8.74 3.42
CA ARG A 60 9.40 -8.84 4.89
C ARG A 60 8.28 -9.63 5.56
N LEU A 61 7.07 -9.59 5.01
CA LEU A 61 5.94 -10.35 5.53
C LEU A 61 5.90 -11.80 5.03
N ASP A 62 6.77 -12.16 4.08
CA ASP A 62 6.86 -13.48 3.42
C ASP A 62 5.48 -14.00 2.96
N VAL A 63 4.72 -13.13 2.30
CA VAL A 63 3.34 -13.42 1.85
C VAL A 63 3.26 -13.96 0.43
N GLY A 64 4.39 -14.10 -0.26
CA GLY A 64 4.46 -14.50 -1.66
C GLY A 64 3.70 -13.55 -2.59
N LYS A 65 2.92 -14.09 -3.54
CA LYS A 65 2.20 -13.28 -4.53
C LYS A 65 1.02 -12.55 -3.89
N VAL A 66 0.90 -11.24 -4.17
CA VAL A 66 -0.20 -10.40 -3.69
C VAL A 66 -1.06 -9.88 -4.84
N LYS A 67 -2.37 -9.82 -4.63
CA LYS A 67 -3.28 -9.03 -5.48
C LYS A 67 -3.18 -7.57 -5.06
N VAL A 68 -3.00 -6.65 -6.00
CA VAL A 68 -2.85 -5.21 -5.71
C VAL A 68 -4.07 -4.45 -6.20
N VAL A 69 -4.61 -3.59 -5.33
CA VAL A 69 -5.61 -2.57 -5.66
C VAL A 69 -5.02 -1.23 -5.28
N ALA A 70 -5.05 -0.27 -6.21
CA ALA A 70 -4.42 1.02 -6.06
C ALA A 70 -5.42 2.14 -6.38
N HIS A 71 -5.33 3.25 -5.66
CA HIS A 71 -6.14 4.44 -5.90
C HIS A 71 -5.25 5.68 -6.01
N ASP A 72 -5.50 6.55 -7.00
CA ASP A 72 -4.82 7.83 -7.18
C ASP A 72 -3.27 7.68 -7.12
N TRP A 73 -2.58 8.27 -6.16
CA TRP A 73 -1.13 8.23 -6.04
C TRP A 73 -0.60 6.85 -5.63
N GLY A 74 -1.47 5.95 -5.17
CA GLY A 74 -1.17 4.55 -4.95
C GLY A 74 -0.94 3.75 -6.23
N GLY A 75 -1.05 4.37 -7.40
CA GLY A 75 -0.64 3.85 -8.71
C GLY A 75 -0.62 4.96 -9.78
N PRO A 76 -0.67 4.60 -11.07
CA PRO A 76 -0.02 3.42 -11.63
C PRO A 76 1.52 3.48 -11.43
N TRP A 77 2.15 2.31 -11.39
CA TRP A 77 3.61 2.15 -11.26
C TRP A 77 4.19 1.67 -12.59
N ARG A 78 5.46 2.01 -12.88
CA ARG A 78 6.15 1.53 -14.09
C ARG A 78 6.68 0.09 -13.95
N SER A 79 6.76 -0.43 -12.73
CA SER A 79 7.25 -1.76 -12.42
C SER A 79 6.62 -2.29 -11.13
N LEU A 80 5.72 -3.27 -11.26
CA LEU A 80 5.29 -4.21 -10.21
C LEU A 80 5.06 -5.58 -10.88
#